data_AF-A0A529K0R1-F1
#
_entry.id   AF-A0A529K0R1-F1
#
_cell.length_a   1.000
_cell.length_b   1.000
_cell.length_c   1.000
_cell.angle_alpha   90.00
_cell.angle_beta   90.00
_cell.angle_gamma   90.00
#
_symmetry.space_group_name_H-M   'P 1'
#
loop_
_entity.id
_entity.type
_entity.pdbx_description
1 polymer ?
#
loop_
_entity_poly.entity_id
_entity_poly.type
_entity_poly.pdbx_seq_one_letter_code
_entity_poly.pdbx_strand_id
1 'polypeptide(L)'
;PKNTPIANSYVASEEFAAADSDERFNLLFDFLNGAKSNKAIRKGLAPRINRTWAPADKSVAATIKNNGKAFSLALKAKDAAEFGEYISENLDSLYEAFRTSKKEATGD
;
A
#
# COMPACT_ATOMS: atom_id res chain seq x y z
N PRO A 1 16.96 -5.94 19.13
CA PRO A 1 16.78 -5.70 17.67
C PRO A 1 16.31 -6.97 16.96
N LYS A 2 15.36 -6.88 16.00
CA LYS A 2 14.76 -8.08 15.37
C LYS A 2 15.71 -8.85 14.42
N ASN A 3 16.80 -8.24 14.00
CA ASN A 3 17.74 -8.80 13.02
C ASN A 3 18.92 -9.56 13.67
N THR A 4 19.09 -9.46 14.98
CA THR A 4 20.22 -10.06 15.71
C THR A 4 20.36 -11.58 15.50
N PRO A 5 19.31 -12.41 15.58
CA PRO A 5 19.47 -13.85 15.38
C PRO A 5 19.85 -14.22 13.93
N ILE A 6 19.34 -13.47 12.95
CA ILE A 6 19.59 -13.69 11.51
C ILE A 6 21.01 -13.27 11.12
N ALA A 7 21.48 -12.14 11.66
CA ALA A 7 22.87 -11.71 11.49
C ALA A 7 23.86 -12.73 12.08
N ASN A 8 23.57 -13.22 13.29
CA ASN A 8 24.43 -14.19 13.96
C ASN A 8 24.53 -15.51 13.18
N SER A 9 23.44 -16.00 12.58
CA SER A 9 23.50 -17.21 11.75
C SER A 9 24.30 -17.03 10.46
N TYR A 10 24.28 -15.84 9.86
CA TYR A 10 24.99 -15.59 8.60
C TYR A 10 26.48 -15.35 8.80
N VAL A 11 26.85 -14.64 9.86
CA VAL A 11 28.26 -14.43 10.23
C VAL A 11 28.95 -15.76 10.59
N ALA A 12 28.19 -16.77 11.01
CA ALA A 12 28.67 -18.13 11.27
C ALA A 12 28.75 -19.03 10.01
N SER A 13 28.36 -18.51 8.83
CA SER A 13 28.39 -19.28 7.58
C SER A 13 29.79 -19.32 6.97
N GLU A 14 30.09 -20.40 6.25
CA GLU A 14 31.36 -20.59 5.55
C GLU A 14 31.56 -19.55 4.43
N GLU A 15 30.47 -19.12 3.78
CA GLU A 15 30.46 -18.05 2.77
C GLU A 15 30.95 -16.72 3.35
N PHE A 16 30.48 -16.36 4.54
CA PHE A 16 30.92 -15.15 5.24
C PHE A 16 32.37 -15.26 5.72
N ALA A 17 32.78 -16.45 6.17
CA ALA A 17 34.15 -16.70 6.62
C ALA A 17 35.17 -16.70 5.46
N ALA A 18 34.77 -17.16 4.28
CA ALA A 18 35.59 -17.20 3.07
C ALA A 18 35.72 -15.84 2.36
N ALA A 19 34.82 -14.89 2.65
CA ALA A 19 34.85 -13.56 2.08
C ALA A 19 35.96 -12.68 2.69
N ASP A 20 36.48 -11.76 1.87
CA ASP A 20 37.49 -10.81 2.29
C ASP A 20 36.94 -9.76 3.27
N SER A 21 37.82 -9.17 4.07
CA SER A 21 37.43 -8.25 5.16
C SER A 21 36.55 -7.09 4.67
N ASP A 22 36.85 -6.57 3.47
CA ASP A 22 36.13 -5.44 2.88
C ASP A 22 34.77 -5.84 2.28
N GLU A 23 34.60 -7.11 1.92
CA GLU A 23 33.37 -7.63 1.31
C GLU A 23 32.35 -8.12 2.34
N ARG A 24 32.80 -8.50 3.55
CA ARG A 24 31.94 -9.00 4.63
C ARG A 24 30.83 -8.03 5.04
N PHE A 25 31.09 -6.73 5.04
CA PHE A 25 30.05 -5.74 5.35
C PHE A 25 28.95 -5.74 4.28
N ASN A 26 29.34 -5.73 3.00
CA ASN A 26 28.40 -5.73 1.89
C ASN A 26 27.58 -7.03 1.87
N LEU A 27 28.22 -8.18 2.07
CA LEU A 27 27.55 -9.47 2.18
C LEU A 27 26.53 -9.51 3.32
N LEU A 28 26.90 -9.04 4.52
CA LEU A 28 25.95 -8.99 5.64
C LEU A 28 24.82 -8.01 5.38
N PHE A 29 25.11 -6.85 4.79
CA PHE A 29 24.11 -5.84 4.45
C PHE A 29 23.11 -6.39 3.41
N ASP A 30 23.60 -7.01 2.35
CA ASP A 30 22.79 -7.61 1.29
C ASP A 30 22.03 -8.83 1.79
N PHE A 31 22.61 -9.65 2.66
CA PHE A 31 21.90 -10.76 3.31
C PHE A 31 20.76 -10.26 4.20
N LEU A 32 20.98 -9.20 4.99
CA LEU A 32 19.95 -8.62 5.85
C LEU A 32 18.86 -7.90 5.06
N ASN A 33 19.19 -7.28 3.92
CA ASN A 33 18.23 -6.69 2.99
C ASN A 33 17.50 -7.76 2.16
N GLY A 34 18.19 -8.83 1.79
CA GLY A 34 17.69 -10.02 1.10
C GLY A 34 16.74 -10.84 1.97
N ALA A 35 17.03 -10.97 3.27
CA ALA A 35 16.12 -11.57 4.26
C ALA A 35 14.84 -10.74 4.45
N LYS A 36 14.92 -9.41 4.29
CA LYS A 36 13.75 -8.54 4.18
C LYS A 36 13.05 -8.67 2.82
N SER A 37 13.78 -8.98 1.76
CA SER A 37 13.31 -9.15 0.37
C SER A 37 12.63 -10.50 0.12
N ASN A 38 13.01 -11.56 0.86
CA ASN A 38 12.43 -12.90 0.74
C ASN A 38 11.07 -13.07 1.41
N LYS A 39 10.51 -12.00 1.96
CA LYS A 39 9.07 -11.83 1.84
C LYS A 39 8.82 -11.33 0.42
N ALA A 40 8.82 -12.26 -0.53
CA ALA A 40 7.88 -12.18 -1.63
C ALA A 40 6.56 -11.82 -0.96
N ILE A 41 6.17 -10.55 -1.05
CA ILE A 41 4.90 -10.11 -0.55
C ILE A 41 3.96 -10.82 -1.51
N ARG A 42 3.57 -12.05 -1.14
CA ARG A 42 2.30 -12.65 -1.49
C ARG A 42 1.31 -11.65 -0.93
N LYS A 43 1.11 -10.58 -1.70
CA LYS A 43 0.06 -9.60 -1.56
C LYS A 43 -1.15 -10.48 -1.74
N GLY A 44 -1.67 -10.99 -0.61
CA GLY A 44 -2.94 -11.67 -0.57
C GLY A 44 -3.87 -10.87 -1.45
N LEU A 45 -4.40 -11.55 -2.47
CA LEU A 45 -5.23 -11.00 -3.51
C LEU A 45 -6.43 -10.30 -2.87
N ALA A 46 -6.28 -9.02 -2.57
CA ALA A 46 -7.36 -8.09 -2.74
C ALA A 46 -7.04 -7.34 -4.03
N PRO A 47 -7.99 -7.22 -4.98
CA PRO A 47 -7.77 -6.48 -6.21
C PRO A 47 -7.30 -5.08 -5.83
N ARG A 48 -6.06 -4.77 -6.20
CA ARG A 48 -5.47 -3.44 -5.98
C ARG A 48 -6.08 -2.51 -7.00
N ILE A 49 -7.29 -2.04 -6.73
CA ILE A 49 -7.94 -1.05 -7.58
C ILE A 49 -7.13 0.22 -7.44
N ASN A 50 -6.44 0.59 -8.52
CA ASN A 50 -5.89 1.93 -8.70
C ASN A 50 -6.64 2.53 -9.90
N ARG A 51 -7.57 3.44 -9.63
CA ARG A 51 -8.36 4.14 -10.65
C ARG A 51 -8.14 5.63 -10.52
N THR A 52 -8.06 6.32 -11.65
CA THR A 52 -8.09 7.78 -11.69
C THR A 52 -9.43 8.23 -12.26
N TRP A 53 -9.97 9.31 -11.71
CA TRP A 53 -11.19 9.97 -12.20
C TRP A 53 -10.95 11.47 -12.25
N ALA A 54 -11.52 12.12 -13.26
CA ALA A 54 -11.62 13.56 -13.35
C ALA A 54 -12.91 13.91 -14.10
N PRO A 55 -13.59 15.01 -13.76
CA PRO A 55 -14.64 15.58 -14.58
C PRO A 55 -14.07 16.17 -15.88
N ALA A 56 -14.93 16.46 -16.85
CA ALA A 56 -14.52 16.88 -18.21
C ALA A 56 -13.72 18.20 -18.22
N ASP A 57 -14.02 19.10 -17.29
CA ASP A 57 -13.35 20.37 -17.05
C ASP A 57 -12.01 20.22 -16.29
N LYS A 58 -11.71 19.01 -15.76
CA LYS A 58 -10.50 18.69 -14.99
C LYS A 58 -10.30 19.57 -13.75
N SER A 59 -11.38 20.16 -13.23
CA SER A 59 -11.39 20.99 -12.02
C SER A 59 -10.96 20.21 -10.78
N VAL A 60 -11.25 18.92 -10.76
CA VAL A 60 -10.86 17.95 -9.72
C VAL A 60 -10.21 16.72 -10.35
N ALA A 61 -9.15 16.20 -9.75
CA ALA A 61 -8.58 14.90 -10.11
C ALA A 61 -8.53 13.99 -8.88
N ALA A 62 -9.20 12.85 -8.96
CA ALA A 62 -9.24 11.85 -7.91
C ALA A 62 -8.39 10.62 -8.26
N THR A 63 -7.52 10.22 -7.35
CA THR A 63 -6.87 8.91 -7.37
C THR A 63 -7.50 8.03 -6.31
N ILE A 64 -8.08 6.92 -6.75
CA ILE A 64 -8.77 5.95 -5.92
C ILE A 64 -7.88 4.73 -5.77
N LYS A 65 -7.57 4.37 -4.52
CA LYS A 65 -6.78 3.20 -4.18
C LYS A 65 -7.56 2.30 -3.22
N ASN A 66 -7.69 1.03 -3.54
CA ASN A 66 -8.16 0.01 -2.61
C ASN A 66 -7.07 -1.05 -2.47
N ASN A 67 -6.59 -1.28 -1.25
CA ASN A 67 -5.56 -2.29 -0.97
C ASN A 67 -6.09 -3.52 -0.22
N GLY A 68 -7.42 -3.65 -0.09
CA GLY A 68 -8.10 -4.71 0.64
C GLY A 68 -8.20 -4.49 2.15
N LYS A 69 -7.36 -3.60 2.71
CA LYS A 69 -7.39 -3.22 4.13
C LYS A 69 -7.93 -1.82 4.36
N ALA A 70 -7.68 -0.94 3.39
CA ALA A 70 -8.11 0.45 3.40
C ALA A 70 -8.50 0.87 1.98
N PHE A 71 -9.48 1.76 1.94
CA PHE A 71 -9.84 2.53 0.77
C PHE A 71 -9.30 3.95 0.95
N SER A 72 -8.66 4.49 -0.08
CA SER A 72 -8.08 5.83 -0.06
C SER A 72 -8.51 6.60 -1.29
N LEU A 73 -8.98 7.82 -1.08
CA LEU A 73 -9.33 8.79 -2.10
C LEU A 73 -8.38 9.98 -1.96
N ALA A 74 -7.56 10.24 -2.97
CA ALA A 74 -6.67 11.39 -2.99
C ALA A 74 -7.13 12.37 -4.07
N LEU A 75 -7.52 13.57 -3.64
CA LEU A 75 -7.99 14.64 -4.52
C LEU A 75 -6.88 15.66 -4.78
N LYS A 76 -6.82 16.18 -6.01
CA LYS A 76 -5.91 17.22 -6.49
C LYS A 76 -6.61 18.12 -7.50
N ALA A 77 -5.90 19.15 -7.97
CA ALA A 77 -6.37 20.24 -8.83
C ALA A 77 -7.08 21.36 -8.06
N LYS A 78 -7.64 22.31 -8.80
CA LYS A 78 -8.05 23.63 -8.30
C LYS A 78 -9.14 23.53 -7.23
N ASP A 79 -10.14 22.70 -7.45
CA ASP A 79 -11.34 22.65 -6.62
C ASP A 79 -11.30 21.47 -5.63
N ALA A 80 -10.12 20.86 -5.45
CA ALA A 80 -9.94 19.65 -4.64
C ALA A 80 -10.23 19.86 -3.15
N ALA A 81 -9.91 21.04 -2.60
CA ALA A 81 -10.14 21.35 -1.20
C ALA A 81 -11.64 21.51 -0.91
N GLU A 82 -12.32 22.35 -1.69
CA GLU A 82 -13.76 22.61 -1.56
C GLU A 82 -14.59 21.34 -1.80
N PHE A 83 -14.27 20.58 -2.85
CA PHE A 83 -14.93 19.32 -3.11
C PHE A 83 -14.63 18.26 -2.05
N GLY A 84 -13.41 18.25 -1.50
CA GLY A 84 -13.03 17.38 -0.40
C GLY A 84 -13.87 17.63 0.85
N GLU A 85 -14.03 18.90 1.22
CA GLU A 85 -14.84 19.33 2.37
C GLU A 85 -16.31 18.91 2.20
N TYR A 86 -16.86 19.16 1.01
CA TYR A 86 -18.21 18.72 0.68
C TYR A 86 -18.38 17.21 0.83
N ILE A 87 -17.43 16.40 0.35
CA ILE A 87 -17.51 14.94 0.54
C ILE A 87 -17.51 14.58 2.04
N SER A 88 -16.62 15.19 2.83
CA SER A 88 -16.54 14.87 4.27
C SER A 88 -17.81 15.23 5.03
N GLU A 89 -18.45 16.36 4.71
CA GLU A 89 -19.70 16.79 5.33
C GLU A 89 -20.88 15.90 4.93
N ASN A 90 -20.83 15.27 3.75
CA ASN A 90 -21.93 14.46 3.20
C ASN A 90 -21.73 12.94 3.36
N LEU A 91 -20.76 12.50 4.18
CA LEU A 91 -20.43 11.07 4.32
C LEU A 91 -21.62 10.21 4.79
N ASP A 92 -22.43 10.72 5.70
CA ASP A 92 -23.58 9.99 6.22
C ASP A 92 -24.61 9.73 5.12
N SER A 93 -24.97 10.77 4.35
CA SER A 93 -25.90 10.65 3.22
C SER A 93 -25.35 9.72 2.13
N LEU A 94 -24.06 9.83 1.81
CA LEU A 94 -23.40 8.94 0.84
C LEU A 94 -23.42 7.48 1.30
N TYR A 95 -23.25 7.23 2.60
CA TYR A 95 -23.30 5.87 3.16
C TYR A 95 -24.73 5.31 3.17
N GLU A 96 -25.74 6.13 3.48
CA GLU A 96 -27.14 5.74 3.40
C GLU A 96 -27.56 5.37 1.97
N ALA A 97 -27.24 6.23 0.99
CA ALA A 97 -27.50 5.96 -0.42
C ALA A 97 -26.84 4.66 -0.89
N PHE A 98 -25.59 4.41 -0.46
CA PHE A 98 -24.90 3.15 -0.73
C PHE A 98 -25.65 1.95 -0.15
N ARG A 99 -26.13 2.02 1.11
CA ARG A 99 -26.89 0.92 1.72
C ARG A 99 -28.22 0.67 1.01
N THR A 100 -28.90 1.71 0.54
CA THR A 100 -30.16 1.58 -0.21
C THR A 100 -29.91 0.88 -1.54
N SER A 101 -28.92 1.31 -2.33
CA SER A 101 -28.59 0.67 -3.62
C SER A 101 -28.21 -0.82 -3.48
N LYS A 102 -27.59 -1.21 -2.35
CA LYS A 102 -27.27 -2.62 -2.05
C LYS A 102 -28.50 -3.48 -1.77
N LYS A 103 -29.51 -2.92 -1.09
CA LYS A 103 -30.76 -3.63 -0.81
C LYS A 103 -31.58 -3.85 -2.08
N GLU A 104 -31.62 -2.85 -2.96
CA GLU A 104 -32.30 -2.95 -4.26
C GLU A 104 -31.64 -4.01 -5.17
N ALA A 105 -30.31 -4.12 -5.15
CA ALA A 105 -29.59 -5.09 -5.98
C ALA A 105 -29.68 -6.56 -5.52
N THR A 106 -30.28 -6.85 -4.36
CA THR A 106 -30.41 -8.23 -3.81
C THR A 106 -31.87 -8.69 -3.76
N GLY A 107 -32.81 -7.89 -4.27
CA GLY A 107 -34.23 -8.22 -4.37
C GLY A 107 -34.64 -8.46 -5.82
N ASP A 108 -34.13 -9.54 -6.42
CA ASP A 108 -34.64 -10.20 -7.65
C ASP A 108 -34.37 -11.70 -7.56
#